data_AF-A0A2E0JBL2-F1
#
_entry.id   AF-A0A2E0JBL2-F1
#
_cell.length_a   1.000
_cell.length_b   1.000
_cell.length_c   1.000
_cell.angle_alpha   90.00
_cell.angle_beta   90.00
_cell.angle_gamma   90.00
#
_symmetry.space_group_name_H-M   'P 1'
#
loop_
_entity.id
_entity.type
_entity.pdbx_description
1 polymer ?
#
loop_
_entity_poly.entity_id
_entity_poly.type
_entity_poly.pdbx_seq_one_letter_code
_entity_poly.pdbx_strand_id
1 'polypeptide(L)'
;MTSPHHAARYGVRAGGAGAFMLALTFAPAVLAGEADIVDVRVVAEPAETYRFEVTLTHSDEGWEHYADRWDVLDDAGNVLRTRKLMHPHVNEQPFTRSLPGVSLPNGVAHVTIRAHDTVHGYGGKEMRISIPRQARE
;
A
#
# COMPACT_ATOMS: atom_id res chain seq x y z
N MET A 1 32.68 57.55 40.94
CA MET A 1 33.77 57.01 41.78
C MET A 1 33.35 55.62 42.21
N THR A 2 34.04 54.52 41.98
CA THR A 2 35.28 54.16 41.28
C THR A 2 35.21 52.63 41.25
N SER A 3 35.42 52.01 40.09
CA SER A 3 35.76 50.59 40.02
C SER A 3 36.97 50.27 40.88
N PRO A 4 37.18 48.99 41.21
CA PRO A 4 38.47 48.43 40.83
C PRO A 4 38.40 47.08 40.13
N HIS A 5 39.46 46.90 39.35
CA HIS A 5 39.86 45.76 38.54
C HIS A 5 40.27 44.54 39.38
N HIS A 6 40.03 43.33 38.84
CA HIS A 6 41.12 42.34 38.70
C HIS A 6 40.76 41.27 37.67
N ALA A 7 41.68 41.04 36.73
CA ALA A 7 41.65 39.98 35.75
C ALA A 7 42.34 38.72 36.31
N ALA A 8 41.82 37.53 36.01
CA ALA A 8 42.65 36.34 35.81
C ALA A 8 41.90 35.16 35.12
N ARG A 9 42.28 34.95 33.85
CA ARG A 9 42.82 33.69 33.28
C ARG A 9 41.89 32.47 33.06
N TYR A 10 41.74 32.19 31.75
CA TYR A 10 41.88 30.91 31.04
C TYR A 10 41.52 29.59 31.74
N GLY A 11 40.50 28.93 31.21
CA GLY A 11 40.23 27.50 31.39
C GLY A 11 39.38 26.96 30.25
N VAL A 12 40.04 26.37 29.25
CA VAL A 12 39.44 25.66 28.11
C VAL A 12 38.65 24.45 28.62
N ARG A 13 37.37 24.31 28.24
CA ARG A 13 36.76 23.00 28.02
C ARG A 13 35.81 23.08 26.81
N ALA A 14 36.29 22.54 25.70
CA ALA A 14 35.48 22.20 24.55
C ALA A 14 34.42 21.17 25.01
N GLY A 15 33.17 21.60 25.14
CA GLY A 15 32.03 20.71 25.21
C GLY A 15 31.82 20.15 23.81
N GLY A 16 32.20 18.89 23.59
CA GLY A 16 31.89 18.19 22.35
C GLY A 16 30.38 18.22 22.13
N ALA A 17 29.94 18.91 21.07
CA ALA A 17 28.60 18.77 20.56
C ALA A 17 28.48 17.34 20.02
N GLY A 18 27.99 16.42 20.87
CA GLY A 18 27.59 15.10 20.43
C GLY A 18 26.54 15.28 19.34
N ALA A 19 26.91 15.00 18.10
CA ALA A 19 25.96 14.91 17.00
C ALA A 19 25.01 13.74 17.30
N PHE A 20 23.83 14.08 17.83
CA PHE A 20 22.75 13.13 18.01
C PHE A 20 22.18 12.82 16.62
N MET A 21 22.79 11.87 15.91
CA MET A 21 22.17 11.29 14.71
C MET A 21 20.88 10.62 15.16
N LEU A 22 19.76 11.32 14.97
CA LEU A 22 18.43 10.74 15.04
C LEU A 22 18.28 9.78 13.87
N ALA A 23 18.70 8.53 14.06
CA ALA A 23 18.39 7.45 13.15
C ALA A 23 16.87 7.23 13.18
N LEU A 24 16.15 7.80 12.21
CA LEU A 24 14.75 7.47 11.95
C LEU A 24 14.73 6.03 11.44
N THR A 25 14.62 5.06 12.36
CA THR A 25 14.35 3.68 12.00
C THR A 25 12.92 3.61 11.49
N PHE A 26 12.74 3.58 10.17
CA PHE A 26 11.50 3.12 9.55
C PHE A 26 11.33 1.66 9.96
N ALA A 27 10.45 1.38 10.92
CA ALA A 27 10.05 0.02 11.20
C ALA A 27 9.21 -0.47 10.01
N PRO A 28 9.56 -1.59 9.35
CA PRO A 28 8.62 -2.21 8.43
C PRO A 28 7.42 -2.66 9.26
N ALA A 29 6.25 -2.13 8.94
CA ALA A 29 4.99 -2.65 9.46
C ALA A 29 4.80 -4.05 8.87
N VAL A 30 5.31 -5.08 9.55
CA VAL A 30 4.91 -6.46 9.30
C VAL A 30 3.65 -6.66 10.14
N LEU A 31 2.51 -6.25 9.57
CA LEU A 31 1.21 -6.37 10.20
C LEU A 31 0.63 -7.73 9.80
N ALA A 32 0.78 -8.70 10.71
CA ALA A 32 0.08 -9.97 10.60
C ALA A 32 -1.43 -9.70 10.71
N GLY A 33 -2.20 -10.02 9.66
CA GLY A 33 -3.67 -9.88 9.66
C GLY A 33 -4.24 -8.89 8.64
N GLU A 34 -3.42 -8.28 7.78
CA GLU A 34 -3.89 -7.49 6.63
C GLU A 34 -4.29 -8.41 5.46
N ALA A 35 -5.05 -7.87 4.50
CA ALA A 35 -5.54 -8.64 3.36
C ALA A 35 -4.48 -8.76 2.25
N ASP A 36 -4.21 -9.99 1.80
CA ASP A 36 -3.19 -10.30 0.80
C ASP A 36 -3.80 -10.60 -0.57
N ILE A 37 -3.25 -9.98 -1.63
CA ILE A 37 -3.49 -10.41 -3.01
C ILE A 37 -2.58 -11.60 -3.33
N VAL A 38 -3.19 -12.74 -3.63
CA VAL A 38 -2.45 -14.01 -3.85
C VAL A 38 -2.43 -14.45 -5.30
N ASP A 39 -3.40 -14.04 -6.12
CA ASP A 39 -3.40 -14.25 -7.56
C ASP A 39 -4.22 -13.17 -8.29
N VAL A 40 -3.80 -12.85 -9.53
CA VAL A 40 -4.51 -11.90 -10.39
C VAL A 40 -4.48 -12.40 -11.83
N ARG A 41 -5.67 -12.58 -12.41
CA ARG A 41 -5.84 -12.85 -13.83
C ARG A 41 -6.51 -11.67 -14.53
N VAL A 42 -5.94 -11.25 -15.65
CA VAL A 42 -6.46 -10.16 -16.48
C VAL A 42 -6.86 -10.67 -17.85
N VAL A 43 -8.08 -10.34 -18.26
CA VAL A 43 -8.66 -10.72 -19.55
C VAL A 43 -9.00 -9.45 -20.31
N ALA A 44 -8.50 -9.33 -21.55
CA ALA A 44 -8.95 -8.27 -22.45
C ALA A 44 -10.40 -8.54 -22.89
N GLU A 45 -11.24 -7.51 -22.83
CA GLU A 45 -12.64 -7.52 -23.25
C GLU A 45 -12.82 -6.55 -24.44
N PRO A 46 -13.94 -6.65 -25.20
CA PRO A 46 -14.24 -5.72 -26.28
C PRO A 46 -14.25 -4.25 -25.84
N ALA A 47 -14.20 -3.34 -26.81
CA ALA A 47 -14.25 -1.89 -26.59
C ALA A 47 -13.14 -1.36 -25.65
N GLU A 48 -11.93 -1.90 -25.77
CA GLU A 48 -10.76 -1.45 -24.99
C GLU A 48 -10.95 -1.54 -23.47
N THR A 49 -11.68 -2.57 -23.02
CA THR A 49 -11.88 -2.85 -21.59
C THR A 49 -11.19 -4.12 -21.13
N TYR A 50 -11.11 -4.30 -19.81
CA TYR A 50 -10.48 -5.43 -19.16
C TYR A 50 -11.35 -5.98 -18.04
N ARG A 51 -11.33 -7.30 -17.86
CA ARG A 51 -11.81 -7.97 -16.67
C ARG A 51 -10.66 -8.41 -15.79
N PHE A 52 -10.74 -8.01 -14.53
CA PHE A 52 -9.85 -8.47 -13.47
C PHE A 52 -10.54 -9.58 -12.70
N GLU A 53 -9.86 -10.70 -12.50
CA GLU A 53 -10.21 -11.78 -11.59
C GLU A 53 -9.14 -11.80 -10.51
N VAL A 54 -9.48 -11.36 -9.31
CA VAL A 54 -8.53 -11.17 -8.21
C VAL A 54 -8.84 -12.17 -7.12
N THR A 55 -7.83 -12.97 -6.77
CA THR A 55 -7.86 -13.88 -5.63
C THR A 55 -7.12 -13.25 -4.47
N LEU A 56 -7.78 -13.17 -3.32
CA LEU A 56 -7.22 -12.63 -2.10
C LEU A 56 -7.45 -13.57 -0.92
N THR A 57 -6.66 -13.39 0.12
CA THR A 57 -6.83 -14.08 1.40
C THR A 57 -6.79 -13.07 2.53
N HIS A 58 -7.64 -13.28 3.54
CA HIS A 58 -7.65 -12.50 4.77
C HIS A 58 -8.22 -13.35 5.91
N SER A 59 -7.80 -13.08 7.14
CA SER A 59 -8.33 -13.73 8.34
C SER A 59 -9.63 -13.05 8.77
N ASP A 60 -10.67 -13.11 7.94
CA ASP A 60 -11.99 -12.53 8.27
C ASP A 60 -12.54 -13.11 9.59
N GLU A 61 -12.95 -12.25 10.52
CA GLU A 61 -13.55 -12.62 11.82
C GLU A 61 -15.06 -12.29 11.89
N GLY A 62 -15.62 -11.75 10.82
CA GLY A 62 -17.03 -11.36 10.72
C GLY A 62 -17.18 -9.92 10.25
N TRP A 63 -18.35 -9.32 10.50
CA TRP A 63 -18.71 -8.00 9.98
C TRP A 63 -17.85 -6.85 10.51
N GLU A 64 -17.16 -7.06 11.63
CA GLU A 64 -16.29 -6.04 12.24
C GLU A 64 -14.86 -6.08 11.66
N HIS A 65 -14.43 -7.23 11.13
CA HIS A 65 -13.07 -7.41 10.59
C HIS A 65 -13.08 -8.34 9.38
N TYR A 66 -13.09 -7.74 8.19
CA TYR A 66 -13.05 -8.48 6.94
C TYR A 66 -12.43 -7.65 5.82
N ALA A 67 -11.97 -8.32 4.76
CA ALA A 67 -11.58 -7.65 3.52
C ALA A 67 -12.82 -7.02 2.85
N ASP A 68 -12.89 -5.69 2.79
CA ASP A 68 -14.06 -4.95 2.29
C ASP A 68 -13.90 -4.48 0.85
N ARG A 69 -12.68 -4.46 0.30
CA ARG A 69 -12.43 -4.10 -1.11
C ARG A 69 -11.03 -4.47 -1.58
N TRP A 70 -10.85 -4.37 -2.89
CA TRP A 70 -9.55 -4.27 -3.53
C TRP A 70 -9.56 -3.23 -4.65
N ASP A 71 -8.40 -2.66 -4.93
CA ASP A 71 -8.21 -1.56 -5.87
C ASP A 71 -7.28 -1.95 -7.02
N VAL A 72 -7.49 -1.33 -8.17
CA VAL A 72 -6.60 -1.32 -9.34
C VAL A 72 -5.93 0.05 -9.39
N LEU A 73 -4.60 0.08 -9.29
CA LEU A 73 -3.80 1.30 -9.24
C LEU A 73 -2.93 1.46 -10.49
N ASP A 74 -2.70 2.71 -10.88
CA ASP A 74 -1.64 3.05 -11.84
C ASP A 74 -0.25 3.07 -11.18
N ASP A 75 0.78 3.33 -11.99
CA ASP A 75 2.18 3.39 -11.55
C ASP A 75 2.49 4.58 -10.62
N ALA A 76 1.62 5.59 -10.58
CA ALA A 76 1.72 6.71 -9.66
C ALA A 76 0.96 6.46 -8.34
N GLY A 77 0.30 5.31 -8.21
CA GLY A 77 -0.50 4.94 -7.05
C GLY A 77 -1.92 5.53 -7.04
N ASN A 78 -2.39 6.10 -8.16
CA ASN A 78 -3.78 6.56 -8.26
C ASN A 78 -4.71 5.37 -8.45
N VAL A 79 -5.85 5.40 -7.76
CA VAL A 79 -6.88 4.38 -7.92
C VAL A 79 -7.61 4.60 -9.24
N LEU A 80 -7.47 3.63 -10.16
CA LEU A 80 -8.20 3.59 -11.42
C LEU A 80 -9.60 3.02 -11.22
N ARG A 81 -9.71 1.95 -10.42
CA ARG A 81 -10.98 1.28 -10.08
C ARG A 81 -10.92 0.60 -8.73
N THR A 82 -12.10 0.40 -8.14
CA THR A 82 -12.31 -0.33 -6.88
C THR A 82 -13.36 -1.41 -7.08
N ARG A 83 -13.12 -2.60 -6.54
CA ARG A 83 -14.13 -3.63 -6.32
C ARG A 83 -14.43 -3.73 -4.83
N LYS A 84 -15.62 -3.33 -4.43
CA LYS A 84 -16.10 -3.53 -3.05
C LYS A 84 -16.57 -4.97 -2.83
N LEU A 85 -16.42 -5.47 -1.61
CA LEU A 85 -16.84 -6.79 -1.13
C LEU A 85 -17.89 -6.54 -0.04
N MET A 86 -19.08 -7.13 -0.18
CA MET A 86 -20.26 -6.72 0.58
C MET A 86 -20.55 -7.60 1.80
N HIS A 87 -19.69 -8.59 2.07
CA HIS A 87 -19.84 -9.49 3.20
C HIS A 87 -18.50 -10.14 3.56
N PRO A 88 -18.34 -10.63 4.80
CA PRO A 88 -17.21 -11.46 5.20
C PRO A 88 -17.21 -12.82 4.48
N HIS A 89 -16.02 -13.39 4.36
CA HIS A 89 -15.68 -14.67 3.74
C HIS A 89 -14.93 -15.59 4.73
N VAL A 90 -15.35 -15.62 6.01
CA VAL A 90 -14.71 -16.40 7.10
C VAL A 90 -14.41 -17.85 6.71
N ASN A 91 -15.30 -18.50 5.96
CA ASN A 91 -15.21 -19.92 5.59
C ASN A 91 -14.84 -20.15 4.12
N GLU A 92 -14.43 -19.11 3.39
CA GLU A 92 -14.09 -19.16 1.97
C GLU A 92 -12.76 -18.43 1.77
N GLN A 93 -11.64 -19.12 2.06
CA GLN A 93 -10.30 -18.55 1.90
C GLN A 93 -9.36 -19.55 1.21
N PRO A 94 -8.56 -19.11 0.23
CA PRO A 94 -8.68 -17.82 -0.47
C PRO A 94 -9.96 -17.75 -1.31
N PHE A 95 -10.39 -16.55 -1.68
CA PHE A 95 -11.54 -16.36 -2.57
C PHE A 95 -11.25 -15.41 -3.73
N THR A 96 -11.92 -15.64 -4.85
CA THR A 96 -11.76 -14.85 -6.08
C THR A 96 -13.00 -14.02 -6.35
N ARG A 97 -12.84 -12.74 -6.68
CA ARG A 97 -13.93 -11.89 -7.18
C ARG A 97 -13.51 -11.14 -8.43
N SER A 98 -14.47 -10.96 -9.34
CA SER A 98 -14.23 -10.31 -10.62
C SER A 98 -14.67 -8.85 -10.65
N LEU A 99 -14.02 -8.07 -11.51
CA LEU A 99 -14.38 -6.71 -11.90
C LEU A 99 -14.27 -6.57 -13.43
N PRO A 100 -15.39 -6.69 -14.18
CA PRO A 100 -15.41 -6.53 -15.63
C PRO A 100 -15.49 -5.05 -16.04
N GLY A 101 -15.28 -4.78 -17.34
CA GLY A 101 -15.52 -3.46 -17.93
C GLY A 101 -14.62 -2.36 -17.37
N VAL A 102 -13.36 -2.69 -17.05
CA VAL A 102 -12.36 -1.70 -16.62
C VAL A 102 -11.72 -1.11 -17.87
N SER A 103 -12.04 0.16 -18.16
CA SER A 103 -11.28 0.96 -19.12
C SER A 103 -10.04 1.52 -18.41
N LEU A 104 -8.88 1.39 -19.06
CA LEU A 104 -7.61 1.89 -18.56
C LEU A 104 -7.16 3.09 -19.42
N PRO A 105 -6.50 4.11 -18.83
CA PRO A 105 -5.88 5.17 -19.60
C PRO A 105 -4.90 4.63 -20.65
N ASN A 106 -4.77 5.34 -21.77
CA ASN A 106 -3.81 4.99 -22.81
C ASN A 106 -2.38 4.95 -22.26
N GLY A 107 -1.65 3.88 -22.62
CA GLY A 107 -0.25 3.72 -22.23
C GLY A 107 -0.01 3.03 -20.88
N VAL A 108 -1.06 2.61 -20.18
CA VAL A 108 -0.91 1.79 -18.96
C VAL A 108 -0.40 0.40 -19.33
N ALA A 109 0.88 0.15 -19.01
CA ALA A 109 1.53 -1.14 -19.25
C ALA A 109 1.42 -2.10 -18.05
N HIS A 110 1.29 -1.54 -16.85
CA HIS A 110 1.20 -2.27 -15.60
C HIS A 110 0.15 -1.64 -14.70
N VAL A 111 -0.43 -2.45 -13.82
CA VAL A 111 -1.22 -1.98 -12.69
C VAL A 111 -0.79 -2.72 -11.44
N THR A 112 -1.05 -2.11 -10.30
CA THR A 112 -0.89 -2.75 -8.99
C THR A 112 -2.25 -3.04 -8.40
N ILE A 113 -2.44 -4.25 -7.86
CA ILE A 113 -3.63 -4.65 -7.13
C ILE A 113 -3.29 -4.71 -5.65
N ARG A 114 -4.13 -4.09 -4.82
CA ARG A 114 -4.03 -4.14 -3.35
C ARG A 114 -5.39 -4.38 -2.71
N ALA A 115 -5.40 -5.07 -1.58
CA ALA A 115 -6.61 -5.27 -0.79
C ALA A 115 -6.68 -4.26 0.35
N HIS A 116 -7.87 -4.14 0.94
CA HIS A 116 -8.14 -3.36 2.13
C HIS A 116 -9.06 -4.15 3.05
N ASP A 117 -8.83 -4.06 4.35
CA ASP A 117 -9.72 -4.61 5.37
C ASP A 117 -10.27 -3.50 6.28
N THR A 118 -11.39 -3.79 6.96
CA THR A 118 -12.12 -2.80 7.76
C THR A 118 -11.39 -2.29 9.00
N VAL A 119 -10.35 -2.98 9.47
CA VAL A 119 -9.66 -2.68 10.73
C VAL A 119 -8.29 -2.07 10.49
N HIS A 120 -7.45 -2.71 9.69
CA HIS A 120 -6.07 -2.28 9.43
C HIS A 120 -5.97 -1.34 8.22
N GLY A 121 -6.98 -1.36 7.34
CA GLY A 121 -6.99 -0.56 6.14
C GLY A 121 -6.18 -1.21 5.01
N TYR A 122 -5.31 -0.42 4.36
CA TYR A 122 -4.43 -0.95 3.32
C TYR A 122 -3.15 -1.52 3.92
N GLY A 123 -2.78 -2.69 3.44
CA GLY A 123 -1.50 -3.33 3.70
C GLY A 123 -1.46 -4.71 3.10
N GLY A 124 -0.67 -5.61 3.67
CA GLY A 124 -0.47 -6.96 3.15
C GLY A 124 0.26 -6.97 1.81
N LYS A 125 0.14 -8.10 1.11
CA LYS A 125 0.78 -8.34 -0.17
C LYS A 125 0.00 -7.69 -1.31
N GLU A 126 0.66 -6.79 -2.02
CA GLU A 126 0.20 -6.26 -3.30
C GLU A 126 0.76 -7.08 -4.47
N MET A 127 0.06 -7.06 -5.61
CA MET A 127 0.53 -7.67 -6.85
C MET A 127 0.57 -6.66 -7.99
N ARG A 128 1.78 -6.46 -8.54
CA ARG A 128 1.98 -5.72 -9.78
C ARG A 128 1.92 -6.67 -10.97
N ILE A 129 1.06 -6.39 -11.93
CA ILE A 129 0.86 -7.22 -13.13
C ILE A 129 0.98 -6.39 -14.40
N SER A 130 1.40 -7.02 -15.49
CA SER A 130 1.40 -6.41 -16.82
C SER A 130 0.00 -6.53 -17.44
N ILE A 131 -0.43 -5.47 -18.12
CA ILE A 131 -1.70 -5.46 -18.85
C ILE A 131 -1.49 -6.12 -20.22
N PRO A 132 -2.30 -7.13 -20.58
CA PRO A 132 -2.20 -7.74 -21.89
C PRO A 132 -2.57 -6.72 -22.98
N ARG A 133 -1.80 -6.74 -24.08
CA ARG A 133 -2.16 -5.96 -25.26
C ARG A 133 -3.46 -6.51 -25.84
N GLN A 134 -4.41 -5.64 -26.17
CA GLN A 134 -5.56 -6.06 -26.95
C GLN A 134 -5.10 -6.55 -28.33
N ALA A 135 -5.60 -7.71 -28.77
CA ALA A 135 -5.43 -8.11 -30.14
C ALA A 135 -6.18 -7.09 -31.02
N ARG A 136 -5.46 -6.45 -31.94
CA ARG A 136 -6.11 -5.65 -32.98
C ARG A 136 -6.57 -6.63 -34.05
N GLU A 137 -7.89 -6.70 -34.27
CA GLU A 137 -8.47 -7.37 -35.43
C GLU A 137 -8.22 -6.57 -36.72
#